data_AF-A0A9D3XGW6-F1
#
_entry.id   AF-A0A9D3XGW6-F1
#
_cell.length_a   1.000
_cell.length_b   1.000
_cell.length_c   1.000
_cell.angle_alpha   90.00
_cell.angle_beta   90.00
_cell.angle_gamma   90.00
#
_symmetry.space_group_name_H-M   'P 1'
#
loop_
_entity.id
_entity.type
_entity.pdbx_description
1 polymer ?
#
loop_
_entity_poly.entity_id
_entity_poly.type
_entity_poly.pdbx_seq_one_letter_code
_entity_poly.pdbx_strand_id
1 'polypeptide(L)'
;CVEEYKLAPDGKSCLMLSDICEGPKCLKPDTKFNDTLFGEMLHGYNNRTQHVNQGQVFQMTFRENNFIKDFPQLADALIVIPLPVEEQCRGVLSEPLPDLQLLTGDIRYDEAMGYPMVQHWRVRSNLYKVKLSTITHSAGFANVLKILSKESSREELLSFVQQFGSHYIEEALYGSEFSCTIHFPSKKVQQQLWLQYQKETTELGTKKELKSMPFITYLSGLLTAQMLSDDQLISGVEIHCEEKGRCPSTCHLCRRPGKEQLSPSPVLLEINRVVPLYTLIPDNDTKEAFRGALMSSYWCSGKGDVIEDWCRCDLNAFDEHGLPNCSPLPQPVLRLSPSVEPSSTVVSLEWLDVQPAIGTKVSDYILQHKKVDEYTDTDLYTDLPPDSFSQALVFNLGEWTRQILCPSSRSGLRPVAACLALNAHMVSHPNPKNHK
;
A
#
# COMPACT_ATOMS: atom_id res chain seq x y z
N CYS A 1 -38.93 36.83 -12.64
CA CYS A 1 -38.60 35.43 -12.29
C CYS A 1 -37.54 35.47 -11.20
N VAL A 2 -37.59 34.60 -10.19
CA VAL A 2 -36.57 34.46 -9.13
C VAL A 2 -35.29 33.82 -9.72
N GLU A 3 -34.14 33.86 -9.03
CA GLU A 3 -32.80 33.49 -9.56
C GLU A 3 -32.72 32.14 -10.30
N GLU A 4 -33.57 31.18 -9.95
CA GLU A 4 -33.61 29.84 -10.56
C GLU A 4 -34.47 29.77 -11.84
N TYR A 5 -35.03 30.89 -12.32
CA TYR A 5 -35.95 30.91 -13.46
C TYR A 5 -35.64 32.05 -14.43
N LYS A 6 -35.60 31.75 -15.73
CA LYS A 6 -35.48 32.75 -16.81
C LYS A 6 -36.85 33.11 -17.38
N LEU A 7 -37.04 34.36 -17.78
CA LEU A 7 -38.27 34.80 -18.46
C LEU A 7 -38.38 34.08 -19.82
N ALA A 8 -39.53 33.48 -20.09
CA ALA A 8 -39.83 32.80 -21.34
C ALA A 8 -39.90 33.79 -22.51
N PRO A 9 -39.71 33.31 -23.77
CA PRO A 9 -39.74 34.17 -24.96
C PRO A 9 -41.09 34.89 -25.19
N ASP A 10 -42.16 34.42 -24.54
CA ASP A 10 -43.49 35.02 -24.57
C ASP A 10 -43.62 36.28 -23.67
N GLY A 11 -42.60 36.58 -22.87
CA GLY A 11 -42.54 37.73 -21.96
C GLY A 11 -43.50 37.67 -20.78
N LYS A 12 -44.20 36.55 -20.57
CA LYS A 12 -45.27 36.43 -19.56
C LYS A 12 -45.08 35.27 -18.60
N SER A 13 -44.26 34.28 -18.94
CA SER A 13 -44.01 33.11 -18.10
C SER A 13 -42.53 32.98 -17.69
N CYS A 14 -42.25 32.25 -16.61
CA CYS A 14 -40.91 32.02 -16.06
C CYS A 14 -40.56 30.52 -16.19
N LEU A 15 -39.45 30.18 -16.85
CA LEU A 15 -38.96 28.83 -17.09
C LEU A 15 -37.82 28.49 -16.12
N MET A 16 -37.88 27.33 -15.48
CA MET A 16 -36.87 26.87 -14.52
C MET A 16 -35.54 26.62 -15.23
N LEU A 17 -34.43 27.06 -14.64
CA LEU A 17 -33.06 26.75 -15.05
C LEU A 17 -32.71 25.32 -14.60
N SER A 18 -33.46 24.32 -15.07
CA SER A 18 -33.07 22.92 -14.96
C SER A 18 -32.47 22.47 -16.28
N ASP A 19 -31.19 22.08 -16.26
CA ASP A 19 -30.46 21.53 -17.41
C ASP A 19 -31.14 20.24 -17.91
N ILE A 20 -32.00 20.39 -18.91
CA ILE A 20 -32.44 19.27 -19.76
C ILE A 20 -31.69 19.41 -21.08
N CYS A 21 -30.47 18.92 -21.09
CA CYS A 21 -29.66 18.75 -22.30
C CYS A 21 -30.16 17.48 -23.01
N GLU A 22 -31.21 17.59 -23.83
CA GLU A 22 -31.63 16.52 -24.74
C GLU A 22 -30.98 16.72 -26.10
N GLY A 23 -29.79 16.14 -26.26
CA GLY A 23 -29.10 16.07 -27.55
C GLY A 23 -28.01 14.99 -27.55
N PRO A 24 -27.68 14.40 -28.71
CA PRO A 24 -26.72 13.29 -28.84
C PRO A 24 -25.25 13.66 -28.53
N LYS A 25 -25.00 14.87 -28.01
CA LYS A 25 -23.69 15.35 -27.52
C LYS A 25 -23.69 15.68 -26.02
N CYS A 26 -24.78 15.42 -25.30
CA CYS A 26 -24.79 15.52 -23.85
C CYS A 26 -24.20 14.22 -23.28
N LEU A 27 -23.05 14.33 -22.61
CA LEU A 27 -22.49 13.24 -21.81
C LEU A 27 -23.58 12.76 -20.85
N LYS A 28 -23.96 11.48 -20.95
CA LYS A 28 -24.81 10.84 -19.95
C LYS A 28 -24.11 10.99 -18.60
N PRO A 29 -24.74 11.56 -17.56
CA PRO A 29 -24.22 11.44 -16.22
C PRO A 29 -24.43 9.98 -15.80
N ASP A 30 -23.45 9.13 -16.10
CA ASP A 30 -23.41 7.80 -15.52
C ASP A 30 -23.29 7.94 -14.00
N THR A 31 -24.24 7.33 -13.30
CA THR A 31 -24.36 7.17 -11.85
C THR A 31 -24.54 8.44 -11.01
N LYS A 32 -25.79 8.65 -10.53
CA LYS A 32 -26.12 9.52 -9.40
C LYS A 32 -25.54 8.92 -8.11
N PHE A 33 -24.23 8.96 -7.93
CA PHE A 33 -23.67 8.91 -6.59
C PHE A 33 -23.94 10.28 -5.96
N ASN A 34 -24.52 10.28 -4.76
CA ASN A 34 -24.66 11.45 -3.93
C ASN A 34 -23.27 11.86 -3.42
N ASP A 35 -22.39 12.25 -4.33
CA ASP A 35 -21.00 12.49 -4.03
C ASP A 35 -20.85 13.90 -3.47
N THR A 36 -20.47 13.98 -2.21
CA THR A 36 -20.22 15.22 -1.46
C THR A 36 -18.76 15.24 -1.04
N LEU A 37 -18.24 16.43 -0.71
CA LEU A 37 -16.89 16.52 -0.17
C LEU A 37 -16.81 15.74 1.15
N PHE A 38 -15.76 14.92 1.30
CA PHE A 38 -15.59 13.97 2.42
C PHE A 38 -16.69 12.88 2.48
N GLY A 39 -17.34 12.59 1.34
CA GLY A 39 -18.46 11.66 1.24
C GLY A 39 -18.11 10.22 1.60
N GLU A 40 -16.84 9.81 1.53
CA GLU A 40 -16.41 8.46 1.89
C GLU A 40 -16.68 8.15 3.37
N MET A 41 -16.73 9.17 4.24
CA MET A 41 -17.07 9.05 5.66
C MET A 41 -18.51 8.58 5.89
N LEU A 42 -19.41 8.85 4.93
CA LEU A 42 -20.83 8.49 5.01
C LEU A 42 -21.12 7.10 4.43
N HIS A 43 -20.13 6.51 3.78
CA HIS A 43 -20.20 5.21 3.14
C HIS A 43 -19.42 4.15 3.92
N GLY A 44 -19.68 2.89 3.60
CA GLY A 44 -18.96 1.78 4.19
C GLY A 44 -17.54 1.63 3.66
N TYR A 45 -16.72 0.97 4.47
CA TYR A 45 -15.34 0.60 4.20
C TYR A 45 -15.14 -0.91 4.36
N ASN A 46 -14.54 -1.55 3.37
CA ASN A 46 -14.15 -2.95 3.45
C ASN A 46 -12.68 -3.07 3.84
N ASN A 47 -12.40 -3.53 5.06
CA ASN A 47 -11.05 -3.64 5.61
C ASN A 47 -10.21 -4.73 4.92
N ARG A 48 -10.85 -5.76 4.33
CA ARG A 48 -10.13 -6.83 3.63
C ARG A 48 -9.65 -6.38 2.26
N THR A 49 -10.52 -5.73 1.49
CA THR A 49 -10.20 -5.28 0.14
C THR A 49 -9.64 -3.86 0.10
N GLN A 50 -9.66 -3.14 1.24
CA GLN A 50 -9.34 -1.72 1.37
C GLN A 50 -10.16 -0.79 0.46
N HIS A 51 -11.34 -1.24 0.02
CA HIS A 51 -12.22 -0.42 -0.83
C HIS A 51 -13.10 0.49 0.04
N VAL A 52 -13.16 1.75 -0.34
CA VAL A 52 -14.08 2.77 0.20
C VAL A 52 -15.38 2.83 -0.62
N ASN A 53 -16.33 3.64 -0.20
CA ASN A 53 -17.61 3.87 -0.89
C ASN A 53 -18.49 2.62 -1.04
N GLN A 54 -18.43 1.72 -0.05
CA GLN A 54 -19.23 0.50 -0.01
C GLN A 54 -20.61 0.77 0.58
N GLY A 55 -21.58 1.11 -0.27
CA GLY A 55 -22.95 1.39 0.15
C GLY A 55 -23.08 2.61 1.07
N GLN A 56 -24.25 3.22 1.13
CA GLN A 56 -24.48 4.37 1.99
C GLN A 56 -24.90 3.91 3.39
N VAL A 57 -24.03 4.09 4.39
CA VAL A 57 -24.29 3.69 5.79
C VAL A 57 -25.06 4.79 6.51
N PHE A 58 -24.65 6.04 6.33
CA PHE A 58 -25.22 7.19 7.03
C PHE A 58 -25.96 8.14 6.10
N GLN A 59 -26.98 8.79 6.62
CA GLN A 59 -27.79 9.72 5.86
C GLN A 59 -27.02 11.01 5.59
N MET A 60 -27.02 11.46 4.35
CA MET A 60 -26.50 12.77 3.98
C MET A 60 -27.62 13.81 4.06
N THR A 61 -27.48 14.79 4.95
CA THR A 61 -28.37 15.95 5.07
C THR A 61 -27.56 17.24 5.12
N PHE A 62 -28.20 18.38 4.80
CA PHE A 62 -27.60 19.72 4.79
C PHE A 62 -28.44 20.70 5.61
N ARG A 63 -28.96 20.24 6.75
CA ARG A 63 -29.83 21.06 7.62
C ARG A 63 -29.00 21.98 8.51
N GLU A 64 -27.77 21.58 8.83
CA GLU A 64 -26.82 22.37 9.60
C GLU A 64 -25.97 23.23 8.67
N ASN A 65 -25.68 24.47 9.10
CA ASN A 65 -24.82 25.39 8.37
C ASN A 65 -23.34 25.05 8.59
N ASN A 66 -22.92 23.86 8.16
CA ASN A 66 -21.54 23.40 8.25
C ASN A 66 -20.75 23.86 7.03
N PHE A 67 -20.04 24.98 7.18
CA PHE A 67 -19.19 25.56 6.14
C PHE A 67 -17.74 25.57 6.57
N ILE A 68 -16.86 25.29 5.62
CA ILE A 68 -15.43 25.49 5.74
C ILE A 68 -14.98 26.44 4.62
N LYS A 69 -13.93 27.21 4.88
CA LYS A 69 -13.42 28.21 3.93
C LYS A 69 -13.13 27.54 2.58
N ASP A 70 -13.56 28.20 1.50
CA ASP A 70 -13.31 27.85 0.09
C ASP A 70 -14.05 26.59 -0.43
N PHE A 71 -14.91 25.94 0.38
CA PHE A 71 -15.72 24.79 -0.05
C PHE A 71 -17.23 25.01 0.09
N PRO A 72 -18.06 24.28 -0.69
CA PRO A 72 -19.51 24.25 -0.52
C PRO A 72 -19.96 23.75 0.87
N GLN A 73 -21.26 23.86 1.15
CA GLN A 73 -21.85 23.32 2.38
C GLN A 73 -21.54 21.82 2.51
N LEU A 74 -21.05 21.43 3.69
CA LEU A 74 -20.73 20.05 4.01
C LEU A 74 -21.95 19.32 4.55
N ALA A 75 -21.93 17.99 4.46
CA ALA A 75 -22.96 17.17 5.08
C ALA A 75 -22.96 17.36 6.61
N ASP A 76 -24.15 17.25 7.20
CA ASP A 76 -24.35 17.33 8.65
C ASP A 76 -23.49 16.27 9.37
N ALA A 77 -23.14 16.55 10.64
CA ALA A 77 -22.32 15.67 11.51
C ALA A 77 -20.87 15.39 11.06
N LEU A 78 -20.38 15.97 9.96
CA LEU A 78 -18.95 15.94 9.62
C LEU A 78 -18.20 17.07 10.34
N ILE A 79 -17.24 16.70 11.17
CA ILE A 79 -16.35 17.65 11.85
C ILE A 79 -15.03 17.71 11.09
N VAL A 80 -14.78 18.83 10.41
CA VAL A 80 -13.57 19.05 9.61
C VAL A 80 -12.64 20.02 10.33
N ILE A 81 -11.41 19.58 10.58
CA ILE A 81 -10.39 20.33 11.32
C ILE A 81 -9.16 20.48 10.42
N PRO A 82 -8.81 21.69 9.95
CA PRO A 82 -7.56 21.91 9.21
C PRO A 82 -6.35 21.62 10.13
N LEU A 83 -5.36 20.91 9.60
CA LEU A 83 -4.11 20.68 10.33
C LEU A 83 -3.31 21.98 10.51
N PRO A 84 -2.50 22.08 11.58
CA PRO A 84 -1.75 23.29 11.88
C PRO A 84 -0.67 23.56 10.83
N VAL A 85 -0.24 24.81 10.73
CA VAL A 85 0.60 25.31 9.60
C VAL A 85 1.95 24.61 9.49
N GLU A 86 2.46 24.01 10.57
CA GLU A 86 3.72 23.27 10.61
C GLU A 86 3.65 21.95 9.81
N GLU A 87 2.45 21.38 9.71
CA GLU A 87 2.18 20.16 8.94
C GLU A 87 1.70 20.47 7.52
N GLN A 88 1.26 21.70 7.26
CA GLN A 88 0.83 22.13 5.94
C GLN A 88 2.03 22.41 5.03
N CYS A 89 2.04 21.82 3.84
CA CYS A 89 3.14 21.97 2.86
C CYS A 89 4.50 21.54 3.42
N ARG A 90 4.52 20.42 4.15
CA ARG A 90 5.75 19.84 4.70
C ARG A 90 6.26 18.72 3.80
N GLY A 91 7.53 18.80 3.42
CA GLY A 91 8.25 17.76 2.68
C GLY A 91 9.11 16.92 3.61
N VAL A 92 9.06 15.60 3.44
CA VAL A 92 9.88 14.62 4.18
C VAL A 92 10.63 13.77 3.16
N LEU A 93 11.95 13.71 3.31
CA LEU A 93 12.83 12.79 2.59
C LEU A 93 13.11 11.60 3.51
N SER A 94 12.84 10.39 3.03
CA SER A 94 13.20 9.16 3.74
C SER A 94 14.69 8.85 3.64
N GLU A 95 15.19 7.98 4.52
CA GLU A 95 16.54 7.44 4.39
C GLU A 95 16.67 6.55 3.15
N PRO A 96 17.84 6.53 2.48
CA PRO A 96 18.05 5.67 1.33
C PRO A 96 18.11 4.19 1.76
N LEU A 97 17.32 3.35 1.10
CA LEU A 97 17.26 1.90 1.35
C LEU A 97 17.44 1.12 0.05
N PRO A 98 17.90 -0.14 0.07
CA PRO A 98 17.95 -0.98 -1.13
C PRO A 98 16.55 -1.18 -1.73
N ASP A 99 16.49 -1.25 -3.06
CA ASP A 99 15.22 -1.52 -3.76
C ASP A 99 14.80 -2.98 -3.57
N LEU A 100 13.84 -3.21 -2.66
CA LEU A 100 13.38 -4.54 -2.33
C LEU A 100 12.71 -5.26 -3.50
N GLN A 101 12.18 -4.54 -4.50
CA GLN A 101 11.57 -5.17 -5.68
C GLN A 101 12.63 -5.83 -6.56
N LEU A 102 13.82 -5.22 -6.64
CA LEU A 102 14.98 -5.74 -7.38
C LEU A 102 15.75 -6.83 -6.64
N LEU A 103 15.40 -7.10 -5.37
CA LEU A 103 15.97 -8.17 -4.55
C LEU A 103 15.10 -9.44 -4.55
N THR A 104 14.12 -9.53 -5.45
CA THR A 104 13.23 -10.69 -5.63
C THR A 104 13.30 -11.19 -7.08
N GLY A 105 13.10 -12.50 -7.29
CA GLY A 105 13.14 -13.11 -8.62
C GLY A 105 14.56 -13.23 -9.20
N ASP A 106 14.73 -12.87 -10.47
CA ASP A 106 16.01 -12.92 -11.18
C ASP A 106 16.85 -11.68 -10.87
N ILE A 107 17.74 -11.81 -9.90
CA ILE A 107 18.51 -10.69 -9.37
C ILE A 107 19.77 -10.47 -10.23
N ARG A 108 19.88 -9.29 -10.84
CA ARG A 108 21.04 -8.86 -11.63
C ARG A 108 21.45 -7.46 -11.21
N TYR A 109 22.65 -7.34 -10.66
CA TYR A 109 23.28 -6.05 -10.34
C TYR A 109 24.81 -6.19 -10.49
N ASP A 110 25.50 -5.05 -10.60
CA ASP A 110 26.95 -5.02 -10.68
C ASP A 110 27.57 -5.13 -9.27
N GLU A 111 28.39 -6.16 -9.03
CA GLU A 111 29.06 -6.39 -7.75
C GLU A 111 29.91 -5.18 -7.31
N ALA A 112 30.49 -4.43 -8.25
CA ALA A 112 31.27 -3.24 -7.95
C ALA A 112 30.40 -2.04 -7.52
N MET A 113 29.13 -2.03 -7.95
CA MET A 113 28.16 -0.99 -7.60
C MET A 113 27.38 -1.31 -6.32
N GLY A 114 27.18 -2.59 -6.02
CA GLY A 114 26.34 -3.04 -4.92
C GLY A 114 24.84 -2.90 -5.24
N TYR A 115 24.00 -2.90 -4.20
CA TYR A 115 22.55 -2.84 -4.44
C TYR A 115 22.06 -1.49 -5.00
N PRO A 116 21.09 -1.52 -5.94
CA PRO A 116 20.31 -0.34 -6.29
C PRO A 116 19.58 0.20 -5.08
N MET A 117 19.51 1.53 -4.97
CA MET A 117 18.93 2.21 -3.81
C MET A 117 17.70 3.01 -4.21
N VAL A 118 16.72 3.09 -3.32
CA VAL A 118 15.54 3.91 -3.46
C VAL A 118 15.44 4.89 -2.30
N GLN A 119 14.96 6.09 -2.61
CA GLN A 119 14.67 7.12 -1.62
C GLN A 119 13.34 7.77 -1.95
N HIS A 120 12.45 7.85 -0.96
CA HIS A 120 11.13 8.44 -1.11
C HIS A 120 11.12 9.88 -0.63
N TRP A 121 10.59 10.77 -1.45
CA TRP A 121 10.26 12.16 -1.13
C TRP A 121 8.74 12.30 -1.08
N ARG A 122 8.21 12.79 0.04
CA ARG A 122 6.77 12.97 0.21
C ARG A 122 6.47 14.38 0.70
N VAL A 123 5.57 15.07 0.03
CA VAL A 123 5.05 16.38 0.42
C VAL A 123 3.56 16.26 0.68
N ARG A 124 3.13 16.69 1.87
CA ARG A 124 1.71 16.79 2.20
C ARG A 124 1.30 18.25 2.31
N SER A 125 0.15 18.56 1.73
CA SER A 125 -0.42 19.91 1.68
C SER A 125 -1.94 19.84 1.72
N ASN A 126 -2.60 20.97 2.00
CA ASN A 126 -4.06 21.06 2.02
C ASN A 126 -4.71 20.05 2.98
N LEU A 127 -4.10 19.84 4.15
CA LEU A 127 -4.45 18.75 5.06
C LEU A 127 -5.65 19.08 5.95
N TYR A 128 -6.63 18.18 5.97
CA TYR A 128 -7.81 18.25 6.81
C TYR A 128 -8.03 16.92 7.53
N LYS A 129 -8.20 17.00 8.84
CA LYS A 129 -8.63 15.89 9.66
C LYS A 129 -10.16 15.90 9.72
N VAL A 130 -10.77 14.82 9.26
CA VAL A 130 -12.23 14.68 9.22
C VAL A 130 -12.64 13.62 10.23
N LYS A 131 -13.61 13.97 11.07
CA LYS A 131 -14.23 13.06 12.03
C LYS A 131 -15.72 12.99 11.79
N LEU A 132 -16.26 11.79 11.89
CA LEU A 132 -17.70 11.58 11.87
C LEU A 132 -18.24 11.73 13.30
N SER A 133 -19.22 12.62 13.49
CA SER A 133 -20.00 12.75 14.72
C SER A 133 -21.26 11.87 14.67
N THR A 134 -22.07 11.90 15.72
CA THR A 134 -23.33 11.14 15.79
C THR A 134 -24.24 11.50 14.62
N ILE A 135 -24.49 10.53 13.75
CA ILE A 135 -25.27 10.70 12.53
C ILE A 135 -26.37 9.63 12.45
N THR A 136 -27.49 9.98 11.82
CA THR A 136 -28.58 9.03 11.59
C THR A 136 -28.23 8.05 10.48
N HIS A 137 -28.64 6.80 10.65
CA HIS A 137 -28.47 5.77 9.62
C HIS A 137 -29.22 6.16 8.32
N SER A 138 -28.67 5.76 7.17
CA SER A 138 -29.36 5.94 5.89
C SER A 138 -30.64 5.11 5.87
N ALA A 139 -31.67 5.56 5.14
CA ALA A 139 -32.94 4.83 5.04
C ALA A 139 -32.73 3.42 4.45
N GLY A 140 -31.84 3.28 3.46
CA GLY A 140 -31.49 1.99 2.88
C GLY A 140 -30.83 1.05 3.90
N PHE A 141 -29.83 1.54 4.64
CA PHE A 141 -29.14 0.76 5.66
C PHE A 141 -30.09 0.35 6.80
N ALA A 142 -30.91 1.29 7.29
CA ALA A 142 -31.87 1.02 8.35
C ALA A 142 -32.94 0.00 7.95
N ASN A 143 -33.36 -0.03 6.68
CA ASN A 143 -34.30 -1.03 6.18
C ASN A 143 -33.67 -2.42 6.15
N VAL A 144 -32.43 -2.56 5.68
CA VAL A 144 -31.73 -3.84 5.66
C VAL A 144 -31.47 -4.34 7.09
N LEU A 145 -31.06 -3.46 8.00
CA LEU A 145 -30.88 -3.80 9.42
C LEU A 145 -32.15 -4.33 10.10
N LYS A 146 -33.35 -3.91 9.67
CA LYS A 146 -34.63 -4.43 10.20
C LYS A 146 -34.97 -5.83 9.69
N ILE A 147 -34.41 -6.21 8.54
CA ILE A 147 -34.66 -7.52 7.91
C ILE A 147 -33.70 -8.56 8.51
N LEU A 148 -32.48 -8.14 8.85
CA LEU A 148 -31.50 -9.00 9.52
C LEU A 148 -32.00 -9.43 10.90
N SER A 149 -31.84 -10.71 11.21
CA SER A 149 -32.19 -11.29 12.49
C SER A 149 -31.16 -12.34 12.91
N LYS A 150 -31.26 -12.86 14.13
CA LYS A 150 -30.41 -13.96 14.62
C LYS A 150 -30.49 -15.24 13.77
N GLU A 151 -31.57 -15.42 13.01
CA GLU A 151 -31.82 -16.59 12.15
C GLU A 151 -31.32 -16.41 10.72
N SER A 152 -30.80 -15.22 10.39
CA SER A 152 -30.24 -14.93 9.07
C SER A 152 -29.09 -15.88 8.72
N SER A 153 -29.09 -16.38 7.49
CA SER A 153 -28.05 -17.31 7.05
C SER A 153 -26.71 -16.60 6.92
N ARG A 154 -25.62 -17.38 6.96
CA ARG A 154 -24.28 -16.83 6.73
C ARG A 154 -24.16 -16.21 5.33
N GLU A 155 -24.79 -16.79 4.30
CA GLU A 155 -24.75 -16.19 2.96
C GLU A 155 -25.45 -14.82 2.91
N GLU A 156 -26.59 -14.67 3.60
CA GLU A 156 -27.29 -13.38 3.70
C GLU A 156 -26.40 -12.33 4.38
N LEU A 157 -25.76 -12.67 5.49
CA LEU A 157 -24.85 -11.78 6.21
C LEU A 157 -23.60 -11.44 5.38
N LEU A 158 -23.06 -12.40 4.62
CA LEU A 158 -21.94 -12.15 3.71
C LEU A 158 -22.33 -11.23 2.55
N SER A 159 -23.55 -11.37 2.02
CA SER A 159 -24.08 -10.46 0.98
C SER A 159 -24.19 -9.02 1.48
N PHE A 160 -24.56 -8.84 2.75
CA PHE A 160 -24.54 -7.53 3.40
C PHE A 160 -23.13 -6.96 3.46
N VAL A 161 -22.14 -7.75 3.89
CA VAL A 161 -20.74 -7.31 3.97
C VAL A 161 -20.18 -6.95 2.59
N GLN A 162 -20.62 -7.63 1.53
CA GLN A 162 -20.25 -7.28 0.16
C GLN A 162 -20.87 -5.95 -0.30
N GLN A 163 -22.08 -5.62 0.16
CA GLN A 163 -22.78 -4.41 -0.25
C GLN A 163 -22.36 -3.16 0.55
N PHE A 164 -22.27 -3.28 1.88
CA PHE A 164 -22.01 -2.18 2.80
C PHE A 164 -20.59 -2.18 3.36
N GLY A 165 -19.77 -3.17 3.02
CA GLY A 165 -18.44 -3.32 3.59
C GLY A 165 -18.48 -3.91 5.01
N SER A 166 -17.39 -3.68 5.74
CA SER A 166 -17.15 -4.30 7.05
C SER A 166 -17.17 -3.32 8.21
N HIS A 167 -16.73 -2.09 7.93
CA HIS A 167 -16.53 -1.01 8.88
C HIS A 167 -17.08 0.29 8.29
N TYR A 168 -17.23 1.31 9.10
CA TYR A 168 -17.33 2.69 8.65
C TYR A 168 -16.11 3.47 9.12
N ILE A 169 -15.83 4.59 8.44
CA ILE A 169 -14.70 5.45 8.77
C ILE A 169 -15.15 6.44 9.85
N GLU A 170 -14.47 6.44 10.99
CA GLU A 170 -14.74 7.37 12.09
C GLU A 170 -13.81 8.58 12.04
N GLU A 171 -12.55 8.36 11.65
CA GLU A 171 -11.54 9.41 11.50
C GLU A 171 -10.66 9.15 10.28
N ALA A 172 -10.46 10.18 9.46
CA ALA A 172 -9.59 10.12 8.28
C ALA A 172 -8.82 11.44 8.07
N LEU A 173 -7.72 11.33 7.34
CA LEU A 173 -6.91 12.44 6.86
C LEU A 173 -7.15 12.64 5.37
N TYR A 174 -7.56 13.85 5.02
CA TYR A 174 -7.74 14.30 3.64
C TYR A 174 -6.71 15.35 3.29
N GLY A 175 -6.42 15.51 2.01
CA GLY A 175 -5.59 16.59 1.48
C GLY A 175 -5.00 16.30 0.12
N SER A 176 -3.83 16.87 -0.13
CA SER A 176 -3.04 16.66 -1.34
C SER A 176 -1.66 16.13 -0.96
N GLU A 177 -1.34 14.93 -1.44
CA GLU A 177 -0.04 14.29 -1.27
C GLU A 177 0.68 14.18 -2.62
N PHE A 178 1.92 14.66 -2.64
CA PHE A 178 2.84 14.48 -3.75
C PHE A 178 3.97 13.57 -3.28
N SER A 179 4.07 12.38 -3.86
CA SER A 179 5.07 11.37 -3.50
C SER A 179 5.92 11.00 -4.70
N CYS A 180 7.24 11.06 -4.54
CA CYS A 180 8.19 10.62 -5.55
C CYS A 180 9.11 9.55 -4.99
N THR A 181 9.43 8.57 -5.84
CA THR A 181 10.45 7.56 -5.61
C THR A 181 11.63 7.87 -6.50
N ILE A 182 12.79 8.05 -5.89
CA ILE A 182 14.06 8.31 -6.55
C ILE A 182 14.84 7.01 -6.55
N HIS A 183 15.15 6.48 -7.73
CA HIS A 183 15.95 5.28 -7.93
C HIS A 183 17.38 5.70 -8.23
N PHE A 184 18.33 5.13 -7.49
CA PHE A 184 19.76 5.30 -7.67
C PHE A 184 20.37 3.95 -8.08
N PRO A 185 21.33 3.95 -9.02
CA PRO A 185 21.95 2.71 -9.48
C PRO A 185 22.83 2.06 -8.39
N SER A 186 23.31 2.84 -7.43
CA SER A 186 24.09 2.33 -6.31
C SER A 186 24.03 3.25 -5.08
N LYS A 187 24.37 2.68 -3.93
CA LYS A 187 24.60 3.42 -2.69
C LYS A 187 25.72 4.46 -2.81
N LYS A 188 26.78 4.14 -3.54
CA LYS A 188 27.91 5.07 -3.74
C LYS A 188 27.47 6.32 -4.51
N VAL A 189 26.71 6.15 -5.60
CA VAL A 189 26.18 7.27 -6.38
C VAL A 189 25.26 8.14 -5.52
N GLN A 190 24.34 7.53 -4.76
CA GLN A 190 23.46 8.26 -3.85
C GLN A 190 24.24 9.09 -2.82
N GLN A 191 25.27 8.51 -2.19
CA GLN A 191 26.10 9.21 -1.20
C GLN A 191 26.89 10.37 -1.82
N GLN A 192 27.45 10.17 -3.01
CA GLN A 192 28.21 11.20 -3.71
C GLN A 192 27.31 12.39 -4.09
N LEU A 193 26.12 12.11 -4.65
CA LEU A 193 25.14 13.15 -5.01
C LEU A 193 24.62 13.88 -3.77
N TRP A 194 24.39 13.17 -2.68
CA TRP A 194 23.97 13.77 -1.41
C TRP A 194 25.03 14.71 -0.84
N LEU A 195 26.30 14.28 -0.82
CA LEU A 195 27.42 15.11 -0.34
C LEU A 195 27.65 16.32 -1.27
N GLN A 196 27.53 16.14 -2.58
CA GLN A 196 27.60 17.23 -3.55
C GLN A 196 26.50 18.27 -3.30
N TYR A 197 25.25 17.81 -3.15
CA TYR A 197 24.12 18.66 -2.80
C TYR A 197 24.37 19.42 -1.50
N GLN A 198 24.84 18.75 -0.44
CA GLN A 198 25.15 19.41 0.83
C GLN A 198 26.21 20.49 0.63
N LYS A 199 27.31 20.20 -0.06
CA LYS A 199 28.38 21.17 -0.32
C LYS A 199 27.91 22.40 -1.10
N GLU A 200 27.13 22.20 -2.16
CA GLU A 200 26.62 23.28 -3.01
C GLU A 200 25.55 24.13 -2.30
N THR A 201 24.77 23.52 -1.39
CA THR A 201 23.73 24.22 -0.62
C THR A 201 24.28 24.90 0.64
N THR A 202 25.30 24.35 1.32
CA THR A 202 25.82 24.90 2.58
C THR A 202 27.08 25.74 2.42
N GLU A 203 28.06 25.32 1.63
CA GLU A 203 29.42 25.91 1.63
C GLU A 203 29.65 26.90 0.47
N LEU A 204 29.16 26.61 -0.74
CA LEU A 204 29.39 27.45 -1.92
C LEU A 204 28.26 28.46 -2.24
N GLY A 205 27.24 28.54 -1.39
CA GLY A 205 25.99 29.29 -1.62
C GLY A 205 26.14 30.81 -1.58
N THR A 206 26.79 31.40 -2.58
CA THR A 206 26.71 32.84 -2.91
C THR A 206 25.37 33.21 -3.55
N LYS A 207 24.56 32.23 -3.99
CA LYS A 207 23.19 32.41 -4.48
C LYS A 207 22.18 31.94 -3.42
N LYS A 208 21.36 32.85 -2.91
CA LYS A 208 20.31 32.61 -1.89
C LYS A 208 19.32 31.49 -2.29
N GLU A 209 19.17 31.20 -3.59
CA GLU A 209 18.20 30.25 -4.12
C GLU A 209 18.55 28.77 -3.85
N LEU A 210 19.83 28.41 -3.74
CA LEU A 210 20.22 27.01 -3.49
C LEU A 210 20.05 26.58 -2.03
N LYS A 211 20.11 27.52 -1.06
CA LYS A 211 20.05 27.20 0.37
C LYS A 211 18.72 26.61 0.84
N SER A 212 17.65 26.79 0.06
CA SER A 212 16.30 26.32 0.38
C SER A 212 15.75 25.32 -0.63
N MET A 213 16.57 24.86 -1.59
CA MET A 213 16.13 23.94 -2.63
C MET A 213 16.09 22.50 -2.09
N PRO A 214 14.96 21.79 -2.18
CA PRO A 214 14.90 20.37 -1.81
C PRO A 214 15.82 19.51 -2.67
N PHE A 215 16.34 18.43 -2.09
CA PHE A 215 17.25 17.50 -2.78
C PHE A 215 16.67 16.95 -4.09
N ILE A 216 15.38 16.61 -4.12
CA ILE A 216 14.71 16.14 -5.34
C ILE A 216 14.71 17.19 -6.45
N THR A 217 14.51 18.47 -6.12
CA THR A 217 14.49 19.57 -7.09
C THR A 217 15.89 19.79 -7.65
N TYR A 218 16.92 19.65 -6.81
CA TYR A 218 18.31 19.68 -7.22
C TYR A 218 18.62 18.55 -8.21
N LEU A 219 18.28 17.31 -7.89
CA LEU A 219 18.47 16.16 -8.78
C LEU A 219 17.72 16.32 -10.09
N SER A 220 16.44 16.74 -10.03
CA SER A 220 15.64 16.99 -11.24
C SER A 220 16.26 18.07 -12.12
N GLY A 221 16.83 19.13 -11.54
CA GLY A 221 17.53 20.17 -12.27
C GLY A 221 18.76 19.63 -13.00
N LEU A 222 19.56 18.81 -12.32
CA LEU A 222 20.72 18.17 -12.94
C LEU A 222 20.34 17.17 -14.03
N LEU A 223 19.30 16.35 -13.82
CA LEU A 223 18.76 15.43 -14.83
C LEU A 223 18.29 16.18 -16.09
N THR A 224 17.62 17.33 -15.93
CA THR A 224 17.24 18.16 -17.07
C THR A 224 18.44 18.83 -17.75
N ALA A 225 19.49 19.15 -17.01
CA ALA A 225 20.72 19.75 -17.53
C ALA A 225 21.66 18.73 -18.19
N GLN A 226 21.60 17.46 -17.80
CA GLN A 226 22.38 16.36 -18.39
C GLN A 226 22.11 16.19 -19.90
N MET A 227 20.95 16.62 -20.40
CA MET A 227 20.68 16.72 -21.83
C MET A 227 21.66 17.66 -22.58
N LEU A 228 22.46 18.44 -21.84
CA LEU A 228 23.43 19.42 -22.35
C LEU A 228 24.89 19.04 -22.02
N SER A 229 25.15 18.04 -21.17
CA SER A 229 26.49 17.63 -20.72
C SER A 229 26.58 16.15 -20.33
N ASP A 230 27.66 15.47 -20.73
CA ASP A 230 27.97 14.06 -20.40
C ASP A 230 28.45 13.86 -18.93
N ASP A 231 27.69 14.36 -17.96
CA ASP A 231 28.02 14.14 -16.55
C ASP A 231 27.67 12.70 -16.13
N GLN A 232 28.72 11.92 -15.92
CA GLN A 232 28.68 10.47 -15.73
C GLN A 232 28.05 10.03 -14.39
N LEU A 233 27.98 10.93 -13.39
CA LEU A 233 27.56 10.61 -12.02
C LEU A 233 26.04 10.46 -11.85
N ILE A 234 25.25 11.09 -12.71
CA ILE A 234 23.77 11.13 -12.64
C ILE A 234 23.14 10.10 -13.59
N SER A 235 23.99 9.49 -14.44
CA SER A 235 23.59 8.41 -15.32
C SER A 235 22.96 7.26 -14.53
N GLY A 236 21.73 6.91 -14.88
CA GLY A 236 20.96 5.84 -14.22
C GLY A 236 20.13 6.27 -13.00
N VAL A 237 20.07 7.58 -12.68
CA VAL A 237 19.13 8.08 -11.66
C VAL A 237 17.75 8.32 -12.30
N GLU A 238 16.71 7.73 -11.72
CA GLU A 238 15.33 7.88 -12.21
C GLU A 238 14.41 8.42 -11.12
N ILE A 239 13.46 9.28 -11.50
CA ILE A 239 12.50 9.89 -10.56
C ILE A 239 11.08 9.61 -11.05
N HIS A 240 10.34 8.81 -10.29
CA HIS A 240 8.93 8.51 -10.54
C HIS A 240 8.08 9.24 -9.51
N CYS A 241 7.07 10.01 -9.96
CA CYS A 241 6.24 10.81 -9.07
C CYS A 241 4.76 10.54 -9.28
N GLU A 242 4.06 10.31 -8.18
CA GLU A 242 2.61 10.13 -8.07
C GLU A 242 1.99 11.30 -7.30
N GLU A 243 0.76 11.65 -7.65
CA GLU A 243 0.03 12.77 -7.07
C GLU A 243 -1.38 12.31 -6.68
N LYS A 244 -1.70 12.42 -5.39
CA LYS A 244 -3.02 12.17 -4.82
C LYS A 244 -3.62 13.50 -4.38
N GLY A 245 -4.58 14.01 -5.15
CA GLY A 245 -5.08 15.37 -4.98
C GLY A 245 -4.09 16.41 -5.55
N ARG A 246 -4.61 17.50 -6.12
CA ARG A 246 -3.77 18.48 -6.82
C ARG A 246 -2.99 19.36 -5.84
N CYS A 247 -1.75 19.71 -6.20
CA CYS A 247 -0.95 20.65 -5.41
C CYS A 247 -1.57 22.06 -5.36
N PRO A 248 -1.78 22.66 -4.16
CA PRO A 248 -2.27 24.02 -4.03
C PRO A 248 -1.21 25.04 -4.43
N SER A 249 -1.63 26.16 -5.03
CA SER A 249 -0.72 27.25 -5.44
C SER A 249 0.06 27.90 -4.30
N THR A 250 -0.39 27.74 -3.05
CA THR A 250 0.28 28.21 -1.83
C THR A 250 1.49 27.36 -1.45
N CYS A 251 1.61 26.14 -1.96
CA CYS A 251 2.68 25.21 -1.60
C CYS A 251 3.74 25.13 -2.69
N HIS A 252 4.96 25.59 -2.40
CA HIS A 252 6.06 25.56 -3.37
C HIS A 252 6.77 24.19 -3.48
N LEU A 253 6.61 23.30 -2.50
CA LEU A 253 7.31 22.01 -2.46
C LEU A 253 6.71 20.93 -3.38
N CYS A 254 5.41 21.02 -3.70
CA CYS A 254 4.74 20.10 -4.62
C CYS A 254 4.48 20.72 -6.01
N ARG A 255 5.00 21.92 -6.26
CA ARG A 255 4.76 22.67 -7.49
C ARG A 255 5.31 21.92 -8.70
N ARG A 256 4.44 21.65 -9.68
CA ARG A 256 4.82 21.13 -11.01
C ARG A 256 4.36 22.10 -12.10
N PRO A 257 5.19 22.33 -13.14
CA PRO A 257 4.81 23.20 -14.26
C PRO A 257 3.47 22.77 -14.87
N GLY A 258 2.51 23.69 -14.94
CA GLY A 258 1.21 23.46 -15.59
C GLY A 258 0.18 22.64 -14.79
N LYS A 259 0.45 22.26 -13.54
CA LYS A 259 -0.47 21.48 -12.69
C LYS A 259 -0.95 22.21 -11.42
N GLU A 260 -0.65 23.49 -11.28
CA GLU A 260 -1.07 24.29 -10.11
C GLU A 260 -2.56 24.63 -10.15
N GLN A 261 -3.24 24.49 -9.01
CA GLN A 261 -4.64 24.88 -8.85
C GLN A 261 -4.82 25.79 -7.63
N LEU A 262 -5.64 26.83 -7.80
CA LEU A 262 -6.14 27.64 -6.68
C LEU A 262 -7.15 26.78 -5.90
N SER A 263 -6.90 26.59 -4.59
CA SER A 263 -7.77 25.87 -3.64
C SER A 263 -8.31 24.53 -4.18
N PRO A 264 -7.47 23.50 -4.35
CA PRO A 264 -7.90 22.18 -4.80
C PRO A 264 -8.79 21.47 -3.77
N SER A 265 -9.71 20.63 -4.24
CA SER A 265 -10.53 19.77 -3.38
C SER A 265 -9.65 18.68 -2.74
N PRO A 266 -9.65 18.54 -1.41
CA PRO A 266 -8.84 17.54 -0.72
C PRO A 266 -9.35 16.12 -1.00
N VAL A 267 -8.43 15.17 -1.16
CA VAL A 267 -8.71 13.75 -1.44
C VAL A 267 -8.39 12.91 -0.20
N LEU A 268 -9.05 11.77 0.00
CA LEU A 268 -8.75 10.85 1.08
C LEU A 268 -7.31 10.33 0.96
N LEU A 269 -6.47 10.62 1.96
CA LEU A 269 -5.07 10.20 2.00
C LEU A 269 -4.88 8.97 2.91
N GLU A 270 -5.40 9.06 4.13
CA GLU A 270 -5.23 8.01 5.15
C GLU A 270 -6.51 7.81 5.95
N ILE A 271 -6.78 6.56 6.31
CA ILE A 271 -7.86 6.17 7.22
C ILE A 271 -7.24 5.93 8.59
N ASN A 272 -7.51 6.83 9.55
CA ASN A 272 -6.88 6.78 10.87
C ASN A 272 -7.62 5.82 11.81
N ARG A 273 -8.95 5.80 11.74
CA ARG A 273 -9.79 4.99 12.63
C ARG A 273 -11.03 4.48 11.90
N VAL A 274 -11.25 3.18 12.04
CA VAL A 274 -12.43 2.46 11.52
C VAL A 274 -13.19 1.82 12.67
N VAL A 275 -14.49 1.73 12.53
CA VAL A 275 -15.37 1.08 13.51
C VAL A 275 -16.20 0.01 12.81
N PRO A 276 -16.28 -1.23 13.34
CA PRO A 276 -17.02 -2.31 12.69
C PRO A 276 -18.51 -2.01 12.57
N LEU A 277 -19.15 -2.39 11.46
CA LEU A 277 -20.58 -2.10 11.24
C LEU A 277 -21.53 -2.80 12.22
N TYR A 278 -21.12 -3.94 12.79
CA TYR A 278 -21.95 -4.64 13.78
C TYR A 278 -22.18 -3.83 15.06
N THR A 279 -21.42 -2.77 15.32
CA THR A 279 -21.67 -1.86 16.45
C THR A 279 -22.94 -1.02 16.26
N LEU A 280 -23.41 -0.88 15.01
CA LEU A 280 -24.63 -0.18 14.64
C LEU A 280 -25.88 -1.08 14.77
N ILE A 281 -25.70 -2.37 15.04
CA ILE A 281 -26.79 -3.34 15.28
C ILE A 281 -27.22 -3.24 16.75
N PRO A 282 -28.49 -2.93 17.04
CA PRO A 282 -28.96 -2.76 18.42
C PRO A 282 -29.14 -4.08 19.18
N ASP A 283 -29.52 -5.14 18.46
CA ASP A 283 -29.79 -6.46 19.03
C ASP A 283 -28.48 -7.26 19.22
N ASN A 284 -28.29 -7.83 20.41
CA ASN A 284 -27.04 -8.49 20.75
C ASN A 284 -26.87 -9.86 20.05
N ASP A 285 -27.96 -10.60 19.87
CA ASP A 285 -27.92 -11.92 19.21
C ASP A 285 -27.56 -11.77 17.72
N THR A 286 -28.23 -10.84 17.03
CA THR A 286 -27.98 -10.53 15.62
C THR A 286 -26.57 -9.95 15.43
N LYS A 287 -26.09 -9.14 16.39
CA LYS A 287 -24.73 -8.60 16.38
C LYS A 287 -23.68 -9.71 16.46
N GLU A 288 -23.84 -10.70 17.33
CA GLU A 288 -22.89 -11.82 17.42
C GLU A 288 -22.94 -12.73 16.19
N ALA A 289 -24.14 -12.98 15.63
CA ALA A 289 -24.27 -13.69 14.34
C ALA A 289 -23.56 -12.95 13.20
N PHE A 290 -23.75 -11.64 13.09
CA PHE A 290 -23.05 -10.81 12.11
C PHE A 290 -21.54 -10.80 12.32
N ARG A 291 -21.09 -10.72 13.59
CA ARG A 291 -19.66 -10.78 13.93
C ARG A 291 -19.04 -12.09 13.47
N GLY A 292 -19.73 -13.22 13.67
CA GLY A 292 -19.30 -14.53 13.16
C GLY A 292 -19.16 -14.55 11.65
N ALA A 293 -20.16 -14.05 10.91
CA ALA A 293 -20.11 -13.95 9.45
C ALA A 293 -19.00 -13.01 8.94
N LEU A 294 -18.75 -11.90 9.65
CA LEU A 294 -17.67 -10.97 9.32
C LEU A 294 -16.29 -11.63 9.51
N MET A 295 -16.08 -12.35 10.61
CA MET A 295 -14.85 -13.11 10.85
C MET A 295 -14.66 -14.21 9.80
N SER A 296 -15.74 -14.92 9.44
CA SER A 296 -15.74 -15.90 8.34
C SER A 296 -15.30 -15.27 7.01
N SER A 297 -15.85 -14.11 6.63
CA SER A 297 -15.47 -13.37 5.43
C SER A 297 -14.00 -12.98 5.40
N TYR A 298 -13.48 -12.53 6.54
CA TYR A 298 -12.13 -12.00 6.64
C TYR A 298 -11.06 -13.10 6.67
N TRP A 299 -11.23 -14.12 7.52
CA TRP A 299 -10.20 -15.13 7.80
C TRP A 299 -10.38 -16.45 7.04
N CYS A 300 -11.63 -16.83 6.74
CA CYS A 300 -11.99 -18.12 6.15
C CYS A 300 -12.64 -17.98 4.76
N SER A 301 -12.44 -16.83 4.10
CA SER A 301 -12.95 -16.52 2.76
C SER A 301 -14.48 -16.65 2.61
N GLY A 302 -15.24 -16.63 3.70
CA GLY A 302 -16.69 -16.84 3.72
C GLY A 302 -17.13 -18.31 3.57
N LYS A 303 -16.21 -19.28 3.61
CA LYS A 303 -16.46 -20.72 3.41
C LYS A 303 -16.11 -21.56 4.63
N GLY A 304 -16.29 -21.00 5.82
CA GLY A 304 -15.98 -21.65 7.07
C GLY A 304 -16.18 -20.71 8.25
N ASP A 305 -16.28 -21.28 9.44
CA ASP A 305 -16.50 -20.53 10.67
C ASP A 305 -15.20 -20.42 11.47
N VAL A 306 -15.00 -19.31 12.16
CA VAL A 306 -13.83 -19.11 13.01
C VAL A 306 -14.11 -19.70 14.40
N ILE A 307 -13.24 -20.59 14.85
CA ILE A 307 -13.26 -21.17 16.20
C ILE A 307 -11.93 -20.82 16.85
N GLU A 308 -11.97 -19.94 17.85
CA GLU A 308 -10.77 -19.43 18.53
C GLU A 308 -9.76 -18.82 17.55
N ASP A 309 -8.69 -19.55 17.21
CA ASP A 309 -7.59 -19.10 16.35
C ASP A 309 -7.47 -19.86 15.01
N TRP A 310 -8.44 -20.71 14.66
CA TRP A 310 -8.46 -21.48 13.41
C TRP A 310 -9.81 -21.44 12.69
N CYS A 311 -9.79 -21.77 11.40
CA CYS A 311 -10.97 -21.81 10.54
C CYS A 311 -11.50 -23.23 10.38
N ARG A 312 -12.74 -23.49 10.79
CA ARG A 312 -13.47 -24.71 10.47
C ARG A 312 -14.10 -24.57 9.09
N CYS A 313 -13.43 -25.12 8.08
CA CYS A 313 -13.90 -25.08 6.69
C CYS A 313 -15.15 -25.94 6.47
N ASP A 314 -16.04 -25.47 5.59
CA ASP A 314 -17.18 -26.26 5.13
C ASP A 314 -16.74 -27.36 4.15
N LEU A 315 -17.59 -28.36 3.94
CA LEU A 315 -17.31 -29.50 3.05
C LEU A 315 -17.03 -29.10 1.59
N ASN A 316 -17.47 -27.92 1.15
CA ASN A 316 -17.27 -27.39 -0.20
C ASN A 316 -15.97 -26.56 -0.34
N ALA A 317 -15.18 -26.44 0.73
CA ALA A 317 -13.99 -25.61 0.78
C ALA A 317 -12.69 -26.44 0.85
N PHE A 318 -12.77 -27.73 0.58
CA PHE A 318 -11.60 -28.61 0.46
C PHE A 318 -11.05 -28.55 -0.98
N ASP A 319 -9.74 -28.64 -1.12
CA ASP A 319 -9.06 -28.69 -2.42
C ASP A 319 -9.14 -30.08 -3.07
N GLU A 320 -8.49 -30.24 -4.23
CA GLU A 320 -8.45 -31.51 -4.97
C GLU A 320 -7.82 -32.67 -4.18
N HIS A 321 -7.02 -32.37 -3.16
CA HIS A 321 -6.35 -33.33 -2.29
C HIS A 321 -7.12 -33.61 -1.00
N GLY A 322 -8.28 -32.98 -0.80
CA GLY A 322 -9.07 -33.11 0.43
C GLY A 322 -8.47 -32.35 1.61
N LEU A 323 -7.64 -31.33 1.37
CA LEU A 323 -7.10 -30.45 2.40
C LEU A 323 -7.97 -29.20 2.57
N PRO A 324 -8.13 -28.67 3.79
CA PRO A 324 -8.91 -27.46 4.03
C PRO A 324 -8.32 -26.24 3.30
N ASN A 325 -9.11 -25.56 2.45
CA ASN A 325 -8.69 -24.41 1.63
C ASN A 325 -9.55 -23.16 1.85
N CYS A 326 -10.26 -23.05 2.97
CA CYS A 326 -11.06 -21.86 3.27
C CYS A 326 -10.21 -20.66 3.74
N SER A 327 -9.12 -20.91 4.46
CA SER A 327 -8.18 -19.87 4.89
C SER A 327 -7.02 -19.78 3.89
N PRO A 328 -6.79 -18.62 3.26
CA PRO A 328 -5.77 -18.50 2.23
C PRO A 328 -4.37 -18.66 2.82
N LEU A 329 -3.51 -19.41 2.13
CA LEU A 329 -2.07 -19.49 2.41
C LEU A 329 -1.32 -18.63 1.37
N PRO A 330 -0.86 -17.42 1.74
CA PRO A 330 -0.10 -16.58 0.83
C PRO A 330 1.23 -17.23 0.45
N GLN A 331 1.72 -16.92 -0.76
CA GLN A 331 3.04 -17.37 -1.18
C GLN A 331 4.13 -16.58 -0.43
N PRO A 332 5.12 -17.25 0.20
CA PRO A 332 6.24 -16.55 0.82
C PRO A 332 7.14 -15.93 -0.26
N VAL A 333 7.38 -14.62 -0.13
CA VAL A 333 8.27 -13.90 -1.05
C VAL A 333 9.70 -14.02 -0.52
N LEU A 334 10.50 -14.84 -1.19
CA LEU A 334 11.92 -14.98 -0.93
C LEU A 334 12.68 -13.78 -1.52
N ARG A 335 13.55 -13.15 -0.71
CA ARG A 335 14.39 -12.01 -1.12
C ARG A 335 15.81 -12.13 -0.60
N LEU A 336 16.75 -11.43 -1.21
CA LEU A 336 18.07 -11.20 -0.61
C LEU A 336 17.95 -10.31 0.63
N SER A 337 18.84 -10.51 1.60
CA SER A 337 18.91 -9.65 2.78
C SER A 337 19.30 -8.22 2.40
N PRO A 338 18.49 -7.20 2.71
CA PRO A 338 18.83 -5.81 2.39
C PRO A 338 20.06 -5.29 3.16
N SER A 339 20.44 -5.97 4.24
CA SER A 339 21.56 -5.55 5.10
C SER A 339 22.89 -6.21 4.73
N VAL A 340 22.86 -7.31 3.98
CA VAL A 340 24.03 -8.14 3.67
C VAL A 340 24.05 -8.45 2.17
N GLU A 341 24.87 -7.71 1.43
CA GLU A 341 25.15 -8.00 0.03
C GLU A 341 25.87 -9.37 -0.09
N PRO A 342 25.47 -10.24 -1.03
CA PRO A 342 26.12 -11.51 -1.21
C PRO A 342 27.56 -11.32 -1.66
N SER A 343 28.42 -12.22 -1.20
CA SER A 343 29.81 -12.34 -1.64
C SER A 343 29.98 -13.63 -2.44
N SER A 344 31.19 -13.84 -2.96
CA SER A 344 31.54 -15.07 -3.69
C SER A 344 31.25 -16.39 -2.95
N THR A 345 31.10 -16.35 -1.62
CA THR A 345 30.88 -17.53 -0.78
C THR A 345 29.71 -17.43 0.19
N VAL A 346 29.05 -16.27 0.32
CA VAL A 346 28.00 -16.07 1.33
C VAL A 346 26.81 -15.38 0.69
N VAL A 347 25.64 -15.97 0.82
CA VAL A 347 24.36 -15.41 0.40
C VAL A 347 23.42 -15.43 1.60
N SER A 348 22.79 -14.30 1.92
CA SER A 348 21.77 -14.24 2.96
C SER A 348 20.41 -13.99 2.32
N LEU A 349 19.45 -14.86 2.64
CA LEU A 349 18.07 -14.79 2.17
C LEU A 349 17.13 -14.46 3.34
N GLU A 350 16.06 -13.75 3.04
CA GLU A 350 15.03 -13.36 3.98
C GLU A 350 13.64 -13.60 3.39
N TRP A 351 12.66 -13.96 4.23
CA TRP A 351 11.24 -13.97 3.87
C TRP A 351 10.40 -13.56 5.07
N LEU A 352 9.22 -13.01 4.83
CA LEU A 352 8.26 -12.73 5.90
C LEU A 352 7.40 -13.96 6.16
N ASP A 353 7.09 -14.21 7.43
CA ASP A 353 6.15 -15.26 7.80
C ASP A 353 4.78 -14.96 7.19
N VAL A 354 4.21 -15.96 6.51
CA VAL A 354 2.92 -15.85 5.82
C VAL A 354 1.77 -16.34 6.69
N GLN A 355 2.05 -16.81 7.91
CA GLN A 355 1.04 -17.27 8.85
C GLN A 355 0.10 -16.13 9.24
N PRO A 356 -1.21 -16.23 8.96
CA PRO A 356 -2.18 -15.27 9.45
C PRO A 356 -2.34 -15.35 10.97
N ALA A 357 -2.88 -14.28 11.57
CA ALA A 357 -3.18 -14.29 13.01
C ALA A 357 -4.22 -15.36 13.38
N ILE A 358 -5.21 -15.60 12.49
CA ILE A 358 -6.28 -16.59 12.63
C ILE A 358 -6.37 -17.38 11.32
N GLY A 359 -6.53 -18.70 11.43
CA GLY A 359 -6.73 -19.59 10.28
C GLY A 359 -5.56 -20.54 10.07
N THR A 360 -4.98 -20.54 8.87
CA THR A 360 -3.87 -21.44 8.50
C THR A 360 -2.67 -21.27 9.42
N LYS A 361 -2.05 -22.39 9.83
CA LYS A 361 -0.79 -22.41 10.58
C LYS A 361 0.31 -22.98 9.69
N VAL A 362 1.46 -22.31 9.65
CA VAL A 362 2.59 -22.76 8.84
C VAL A 362 3.37 -23.80 9.65
N SER A 363 3.41 -25.04 9.15
CA SER A 363 4.15 -26.13 9.79
C SER A 363 5.64 -26.13 9.44
N ASP A 364 5.97 -25.74 8.20
CA ASP A 364 7.33 -25.79 7.67
C ASP A 364 7.51 -24.86 6.46
N TYR A 365 8.75 -24.47 6.20
CA TYR A 365 9.19 -23.80 4.98
C TYR A 365 10.19 -24.71 4.26
N ILE A 366 9.90 -25.03 2.99
CA ILE A 366 10.77 -25.88 2.17
C ILE A 366 11.62 -24.97 1.29
N LEU A 367 12.94 -25.00 1.47
CA LEU A 367 13.89 -24.26 0.65
C LEU A 367 14.66 -25.24 -0.24
N GLN A 368 14.70 -24.97 -1.53
CA GLN A 368 15.50 -25.72 -2.50
C GLN A 368 16.49 -24.76 -3.17
N HIS A 369 17.74 -25.19 -3.30
CA HIS A 369 18.76 -24.42 -4.00
C HIS A 369 19.55 -25.31 -4.94
N LYS A 370 19.89 -24.79 -6.13
CA LYS A 370 20.74 -25.46 -7.11
C LYS A 370 21.61 -24.42 -7.81
N LYS A 371 22.88 -24.76 -8.05
CA LYS A 371 23.73 -23.98 -8.96
C LYS A 371 23.54 -24.54 -10.37
N VAL A 372 23.12 -23.68 -11.30
CA VAL A 372 22.97 -24.04 -12.71
C VAL A 372 24.27 -23.67 -13.43
N ASP A 373 24.88 -24.64 -14.11
CA ASP A 373 26.05 -24.43 -14.95
C ASP A 373 25.63 -24.29 -16.42
N GLU A 374 26.46 -23.65 -17.25
CA GLU A 374 26.14 -23.24 -18.63
C GLU A 374 25.87 -24.42 -19.61
N TYR A 375 26.18 -25.65 -19.21
CA TYR A 375 25.93 -26.85 -20.01
C TYR A 375 24.51 -27.37 -19.73
N THR A 376 23.65 -27.29 -20.74
CA THR A 376 22.19 -27.49 -20.76
C THR A 376 21.64 -28.86 -20.35
N ASP A 377 22.38 -29.68 -19.60
CA ASP A 377 21.91 -31.01 -19.14
C ASP A 377 21.25 -30.99 -17.75
N THR A 378 21.18 -29.83 -17.08
CA THR A 378 20.71 -29.74 -15.68
C THR A 378 19.27 -29.25 -15.48
N ASP A 379 18.51 -29.00 -16.56
CA ASP A 379 17.26 -28.21 -16.53
C ASP A 379 16.12 -28.76 -15.67
N LEU A 380 16.16 -30.03 -15.22
CA LEU A 380 15.08 -30.63 -14.41
C LEU A 380 15.55 -31.61 -13.31
N TYR A 381 16.83 -31.62 -12.95
CA TYR A 381 17.35 -32.57 -11.95
C TYR A 381 17.37 -31.96 -10.54
N THR A 382 16.54 -32.47 -9.62
CA THR A 382 16.60 -32.14 -8.18
C THR A 382 17.80 -32.85 -7.55
N ASP A 383 18.98 -32.25 -7.63
CA ASP A 383 20.25 -32.84 -7.18
C ASP A 383 20.48 -32.75 -5.65
N LEU A 384 19.62 -32.05 -4.90
CA LEU A 384 19.72 -31.95 -3.45
C LEU A 384 18.37 -32.28 -2.78
N PRO A 385 18.35 -33.06 -1.68
CA PRO A 385 17.13 -33.31 -0.93
C PRO A 385 16.54 -31.97 -0.44
N PRO A 386 15.22 -31.79 -0.48
CA PRO A 386 14.59 -30.56 0.01
C PRO A 386 14.91 -30.35 1.48
N ASP A 387 15.50 -29.20 1.82
CA ASP A 387 15.77 -28.85 3.20
C ASP A 387 14.48 -28.30 3.83
N SER A 388 13.99 -29.04 4.82
CA SER A 388 12.93 -28.60 5.74
C SER A 388 13.52 -27.61 6.73
N PHE A 389 12.99 -26.39 6.81
CA PHE A 389 13.47 -25.38 7.76
C PHE A 389 13.30 -25.85 9.21
N SER A 390 12.17 -26.52 9.52
CA SER A 390 11.91 -27.09 10.85
C SER A 390 12.88 -28.22 11.21
N GLN A 391 13.30 -29.05 10.24
CA GLN A 391 14.27 -30.13 10.49
C GLN A 391 15.72 -29.62 10.51
N ALA A 392 16.09 -28.66 9.65
CA ALA A 392 17.44 -28.08 9.60
C ALA A 392 17.79 -27.27 10.87
N LEU A 393 16.80 -26.61 11.51
CA LEU A 393 16.97 -25.96 12.81
C LEU A 393 17.18 -26.96 13.96
N VAL A 394 16.44 -28.07 13.94
CA VAL A 394 16.44 -29.06 15.04
C VAL A 394 17.67 -29.98 14.98
N PHE A 395 18.25 -30.22 13.80
CA PHE A 395 19.37 -31.14 13.61
C PHE A 395 20.78 -30.51 13.62
N ASN A 396 20.92 -29.19 13.79
CA ASN A 396 22.24 -28.53 13.87
C ASN A 396 22.92 -28.71 15.26
N LEU A 397 23.12 -29.98 15.64
CA LEU A 397 24.05 -30.44 16.68
C LEU A 397 24.88 -31.66 16.22
N GLY A 398 24.95 -31.94 14.92
CA GLY A 398 25.76 -33.03 14.36
C GLY A 398 26.51 -32.60 13.12
N GLU A 399 27.84 -32.58 13.21
CA GLU A 399 28.77 -32.43 12.09
C GLU A 399 28.47 -33.45 10.96
N TRP A 400 29.01 -33.16 9.76
CA TRP A 400 29.16 -34.00 8.56
C TRP A 400 28.36 -33.59 7.31
N THR A 401 28.57 -32.36 6.83
CA THR A 401 29.07 -31.99 5.48
C THR A 401 28.95 -30.46 5.33
N ARG A 402 30.01 -29.80 4.85
CA ARG A 402 30.21 -28.34 5.01
C ARG A 402 29.30 -27.51 4.08
N GLN A 403 28.05 -27.29 4.47
CA GLN A 403 27.24 -26.13 4.11
C GLN A 403 26.63 -25.61 5.42
N ILE A 404 27.07 -24.44 5.88
CA ILE A 404 26.56 -23.85 7.12
C ILE A 404 25.30 -23.07 6.74
N LEU A 405 24.15 -23.74 6.79
CA LEU A 405 22.85 -23.09 6.83
C LEU A 405 22.62 -22.63 8.27
N CYS A 406 22.57 -21.30 8.47
CA CYS A 406 22.22 -20.69 9.76
C CYS A 406 20.80 -20.12 9.68
N PRO A 407 19.75 -20.94 9.85
CA PRO A 407 18.39 -20.45 9.98
C PRO A 407 18.23 -19.64 11.27
N SER A 408 17.59 -18.48 11.19
CA SER A 408 17.25 -17.67 12.36
C SER A 408 15.83 -17.11 12.26
N SER A 409 15.08 -17.26 13.35
CA SER A 409 13.78 -16.62 13.55
C SER A 409 13.98 -15.40 14.44
N ARG A 410 13.50 -14.22 14.01
CA ARG A 410 13.48 -13.00 14.82
C ARG A 410 12.03 -12.58 15.04
N SER A 411 11.67 -12.26 16.28
CA SER A 411 10.30 -11.88 16.65
C SER A 411 9.87 -10.52 16.08
N GLY A 412 8.66 -10.43 15.53
CA GLY A 412 7.97 -9.18 15.15
C GLY A 412 7.76 -9.00 13.64
N LEU A 413 7.57 -7.75 13.19
CA LEU A 413 7.53 -7.32 11.77
C LEU A 413 8.85 -7.59 10.99
N ARG A 414 9.73 -8.44 11.51
CA ARG A 414 11.06 -8.70 10.97
C ARG A 414 11.08 -10.07 10.28
N PRO A 415 11.68 -10.18 9.09
CA PRO A 415 11.70 -11.41 8.32
C PRO A 415 12.49 -12.53 9.01
N VAL A 416 12.09 -13.77 8.72
CA VAL A 416 12.88 -14.98 8.96
C VAL A 416 14.07 -14.93 7.99
N ALA A 417 15.26 -15.27 8.47
CA ALA A 417 16.49 -15.20 7.68
C ALA A 417 17.18 -16.57 7.63
N ALA A 418 17.68 -16.93 6.45
CA ALA A 418 18.58 -18.07 6.24
C ALA A 418 19.86 -17.60 5.56
N CYS A 419 21.01 -17.90 6.15
CA CYS A 419 22.31 -17.71 5.50
C CYS A 419 22.72 -19.01 4.80
N LEU A 420 23.10 -18.91 3.53
CA LEU A 420 23.71 -19.96 2.72
C LEU A 420 25.20 -19.65 2.52
N ALA A 421 26.07 -20.54 3.00
CA ALA A 421 27.49 -20.51 2.67
C ALA A 421 27.78 -21.39 1.45
N LEU A 422 28.11 -20.78 0.31
CA LEU A 422 28.55 -21.45 -0.91
C LEU A 422 30.07 -21.73 -0.78
N ASN A 423 30.43 -22.97 -0.47
CA ASN A 423 31.84 -23.38 -0.47
C ASN A 423 32.40 -23.41 -1.89
N ALA A 424 33.35 -22.52 -2.18
CA ALA A 424 34.21 -22.62 -3.35
C ALA A 424 35.21 -23.78 -3.14
N HIS A 425 34.99 -24.91 -3.81
CA HIS A 425 36.03 -25.92 -3.94
C HIS A 425 37.13 -25.38 -4.87
N MET A 426 38.20 -24.81 -4.29
CA MET A 426 39.49 -24.72 -4.97
C MET A 426 40.05 -26.14 -5.10
N VAL A 427 39.93 -26.72 -6.30
CA VAL A 427 40.71 -27.91 -6.67
C VAL A 427 42.15 -27.46 -6.88
N SER A 428 42.98 -27.64 -5.87
CA SER A 428 44.44 -27.60 -6.03
C SER A 428 44.87 -28.94 -6.62
N HIS A 429 45.31 -28.95 -7.87
CA HIS A 429 45.92 -30.13 -8.49
C HIS A 429 47.28 -30.43 -7.82
N PRO A 430 47.50 -31.64 -7.26
CA PRO A 430 48.83 -32.04 -6.83
C PRO A 430 49.68 -32.38 -8.05
N ASN A 431 50.82 -31.69 -8.15
CA ASN A 431 51.89 -31.90 -9.11
C ASN A 431 52.35 -33.38 -9.12
N PRO A 432 52.30 -34.11 -10.26
CA PRO A 432 52.82 -35.47 -10.30
C PRO A 432 54.34 -35.44 -10.36
N LYS A 433 54.96 -36.03 -9.33
CA LYS A 433 56.39 -36.29 -9.24
C LYS A 433 56.86 -37.09 -10.45
N ASN A 434 57.86 -36.54 -11.15
CA ASN A 434 58.77 -37.32 -11.99
C ASN A 434 59.57 -38.30 -11.11
N HIS A 435 59.31 -39.59 -11.29
CA HIS A 435 60.27 -40.67 -11.03
C HIS A 435 59.89 -41.90 -11.86
N LYS A 436 60.41 -41.97 -13.09
CA LYS A 436 61.34 -43.01 -13.53
C LYS A 436 61.84 -42.69 -14.94
#